data_AF-A0AAT9WG15-F1
#
_entry.id   AF-A0AAT9WG15-F1
#
_cell.length_a   1.000
_cell.length_b   1.000
_cell.length_c   1.000
_cell.angle_alpha   90.00
_cell.angle_beta   90.00
_cell.angle_gamma   90.00
#
_symmetry.space_group_name_H-M   'P 1'
#
loop_
_entity.id
_entity.type
_entity.pdbx_description
1 polymer ?
#
loop_
_entity_poly.entity_id
_entity_poly.type
_entity_poly.pdbx_seq_one_letter_code
_entity_poly.pdbx_strand_id
1 'polypeptide(L)'
;MTAAAARLSPLLRHAVVKFAGVGVLNTLLTLAIIFCLTAWFGVGDARANLAGYLAGLAFSFTLNRRWTFQSSAAALPALARFLLVFGVSYLLNIAIVLGLIRLGLNNYLAHMAGMPFYSIAFYLGCRHVAFPATAPAARAAAVPHSGRWYAAALLALGAVLLYRLGAAPVAIWDESRLANNAIEMAQHGLSLVTTYDGVPDHWNTKPPLLIWLMALSIRLLGANEWALRLPSVLAAFGTASMLYWFCAWRLRRPFAGFAAVLVLLATPGYVIAHGARAGDYDALLTLWTTGYLLAGYLFVHAARARENLWLGLCAACIVLAFLTKTIQGLIFLPVLAAYALLHGRVPALLRMRAFYSSVALIAAVCIGYYVLREQADPGYFAAARANDLGGRYGTVIEHHDGPFYWYLGKLPLFPWMLPAIACGWALARRGAGEERATGRFIGLAALFYLVVISSASTKLAWYAAPLAPLMALLVGMAFARTRATPRALAAGGAIALACVVALNIGLVERAVAKTDGAIDGYSLMLRDGAVAPADLRRLVIVHPGYPNGHGDPFYVAPTLFYVTALRAAGNDVVIQPASARIGAGAGTLLACGAPLLEKVKGEVALEAVARRGECGLYRITARRRANS
;
A
#
# COMPACT_ATOMS: atom_id res chain seq x y z
N MET A 1 36.88 -24.09 -23.68
CA MET A 1 35.68 -23.46 -23.08
C MET A 1 35.95 -21.97 -22.94
N THR A 2 35.35 -21.17 -23.82
CA THR A 2 35.89 -19.89 -24.30
C THR A 2 35.52 -18.67 -23.44
N ALA A 3 36.45 -17.72 -23.36
CA ALA A 3 36.39 -16.43 -22.69
C ALA A 3 35.22 -15.50 -23.11
N ALA A 4 34.38 -15.94 -24.05
CA ALA A 4 33.16 -15.26 -24.46
C ALA A 4 32.06 -15.33 -23.37
N ALA A 5 31.95 -16.44 -22.63
CA ALA A 5 30.90 -16.61 -21.61
C ALA A 5 31.12 -15.72 -20.36
N ALA A 6 32.38 -15.40 -20.03
CA ALA A 6 32.72 -14.59 -18.85
C ALA A 6 32.47 -13.08 -19.06
N ARG A 7 32.54 -12.58 -20.30
CA ARG A 7 32.33 -11.15 -20.62
C ARG A 7 30.86 -10.75 -20.79
N LEU A 8 29.95 -11.70 -20.96
CA LEU A 8 28.52 -11.44 -21.09
C LEU A 8 27.82 -11.16 -19.74
N SER A 9 28.43 -11.56 -18.61
CA SER A 9 27.77 -11.60 -17.31
C SER A 9 27.61 -10.25 -16.55
N PRO A 10 28.38 -9.17 -16.78
CA PRO A 10 28.14 -7.87 -16.13
C PRO A 10 27.30 -6.90 -17.00
N LEU A 11 27.34 -7.05 -18.33
CA LEU A 11 26.70 -6.14 -19.30
C LEU A 11 25.19 -6.38 -19.48
N LEU A 12 24.69 -7.53 -19.01
CA LEU A 12 23.27 -7.91 -19.03
C LEU A 12 22.48 -7.45 -17.80
N ARG A 13 23.14 -7.00 -16.71
CA ARG A 13 22.49 -6.85 -15.38
C ARG A 13 21.72 -5.56 -15.12
N HIS A 14 21.71 -4.57 -16.01
CA HIS A 14 20.99 -3.30 -15.77
C HIS A 14 20.00 -2.86 -16.86
N ALA A 15 20.19 -3.24 -18.12
CA ALA A 15 19.28 -2.82 -19.20
C ALA A 15 18.10 -3.79 -19.36
N VAL A 16 18.31 -5.11 -19.23
CA VAL A 16 17.26 -6.12 -19.38
C VAL A 16 16.19 -5.98 -18.30
N VAL A 17 16.59 -5.79 -17.04
CA VAL A 17 15.65 -5.62 -15.91
C VAL A 17 14.85 -4.32 -16.03
N LYS A 18 15.51 -3.22 -16.43
CA LYS A 18 14.81 -1.96 -16.70
C LYS A 18 13.85 -2.11 -17.87
N PHE A 19 14.26 -2.77 -18.94
CA PHE A 19 13.43 -3.01 -20.12
C PHE A 19 12.20 -3.85 -19.76
N ALA A 20 12.37 -4.92 -18.99
CA ALA A 20 11.27 -5.74 -18.47
C ALA A 20 10.33 -4.92 -17.58
N GLY A 21 10.88 -4.09 -16.68
CA GLY A 21 10.10 -3.19 -15.83
C GLY A 21 9.31 -2.13 -16.62
N VAL A 22 9.92 -1.54 -17.66
CA VAL A 22 9.22 -0.65 -18.61
C VAL A 22 8.11 -1.41 -19.34
N GLY A 23 8.34 -2.66 -19.72
CA GLY A 23 7.31 -3.54 -20.31
C GLY A 23 6.10 -3.73 -19.41
N VAL A 24 6.33 -4.05 -18.12
CA VAL A 24 5.23 -4.21 -17.14
C VAL A 24 4.46 -2.90 -16.95
N LEU A 25 5.17 -1.78 -16.73
CA LEU A 25 4.53 -0.46 -16.57
C LEU A 25 3.77 -0.03 -17.82
N ASN A 26 4.31 -0.33 -19.00
CA ASN A 26 3.67 -0.07 -20.28
C ASN A 26 2.34 -0.82 -20.40
N THR A 27 2.33 -2.11 -20.06
CA THR A 27 1.11 -2.93 -20.08
C THR A 27 0.07 -2.39 -19.10
N LEU A 28 0.48 -2.05 -17.87
CA LEU A 28 -0.42 -1.48 -16.87
C LEU A 28 -1.01 -0.14 -17.31
N LEU A 29 -0.19 0.75 -17.88
CA LEU A 29 -0.65 2.04 -18.40
C LEU A 29 -1.60 1.87 -19.59
N THR A 30 -1.26 0.98 -20.53
CA THR A 30 -2.09 0.67 -21.69
C THR A 30 -3.46 0.19 -21.24
N LEU A 31 -3.52 -0.77 -20.32
CA LEU A 31 -4.76 -1.29 -19.76
C LEU A 31 -5.53 -0.21 -19.01
N ALA A 32 -4.87 0.58 -18.15
CA ALA A 32 -5.52 1.66 -17.42
C ALA A 32 -6.20 2.66 -18.36
N ILE A 33 -5.53 3.06 -19.45
CA ILE A 33 -6.11 3.98 -20.44
C ILE A 33 -7.30 3.34 -21.16
N ILE A 34 -7.18 2.08 -21.59
CA ILE A 34 -8.28 1.36 -22.24
C ILE A 34 -9.49 1.31 -21.30
N PHE A 35 -9.29 0.87 -20.04
CA PHE A 35 -10.35 0.78 -19.05
C PHE A 35 -10.95 2.14 -18.69
N CYS A 36 -10.14 3.19 -18.55
CA CYS A 36 -10.66 4.53 -18.28
C CYS A 36 -11.54 5.02 -19.43
N LEU A 37 -11.08 4.85 -20.68
CA LEU A 37 -11.81 5.30 -21.86
C LEU A 37 -13.11 4.52 -22.08
N THR A 38 -13.10 3.21 -21.87
CA THR A 38 -14.31 2.38 -22.01
C THR A 38 -15.27 2.59 -20.83
N ALA A 39 -14.78 2.56 -19.58
CA ALA A 39 -15.61 2.58 -18.39
C ALA A 39 -16.12 3.97 -18.00
N TRP A 40 -15.36 5.04 -18.26
CA TRP A 40 -15.71 6.39 -17.81
C TRP A 40 -16.10 7.36 -18.92
N PHE A 41 -15.66 7.09 -20.16
CA PHE A 41 -15.91 7.97 -21.30
C PHE A 41 -16.75 7.33 -22.40
N GLY A 42 -17.18 6.07 -22.23
CA GLY A 42 -18.02 5.36 -23.20
C GLY A 42 -17.38 5.21 -24.58
N VAL A 43 -16.05 5.30 -24.66
CA VAL A 43 -15.31 5.21 -25.93
C VAL A 43 -15.33 3.75 -26.37
N GLY A 44 -15.82 3.48 -27.58
CA GLY A 44 -15.89 2.12 -28.12
C GLY A 44 -14.52 1.41 -28.17
N ASP A 45 -14.54 0.09 -27.97
CA ASP A 45 -13.36 -0.75 -27.68
C ASP A 45 -12.21 -0.54 -28.67
N ALA A 46 -12.49 -0.49 -29.97
CA ALA A 46 -11.44 -0.30 -30.99
C ALA A 46 -10.69 1.03 -30.82
N ARG A 47 -11.42 2.12 -30.50
CA ARG A 47 -10.83 3.46 -30.32
C ARG A 47 -10.08 3.56 -28.99
N ALA A 48 -10.64 2.98 -27.92
CA ALA A 48 -9.98 2.91 -26.62
C ALA A 48 -8.69 2.07 -26.69
N ASN A 49 -8.74 0.94 -27.39
CA ASN A 49 -7.60 0.05 -27.63
C ASN A 49 -6.49 0.76 -28.41
N LEU A 50 -6.83 1.43 -29.52
CA LEU A 50 -5.89 2.22 -30.31
C LEU A 50 -5.22 3.32 -29.46
N ALA A 51 -6.02 4.06 -28.68
CA ALA A 51 -5.49 5.12 -27.81
C ALA A 51 -4.54 4.57 -26.73
N GLY A 52 -4.90 3.45 -26.10
CA GLY A 52 -4.07 2.76 -25.12
C GLY A 52 -2.73 2.31 -25.72
N TYR A 53 -2.73 1.67 -26.88
CA TYR A 53 -1.50 1.22 -27.54
C TYR A 53 -0.62 2.37 -28.01
N LEU A 54 -1.19 3.46 -28.52
CA LEU A 54 -0.41 4.65 -28.90
C LEU A 54 0.25 5.30 -27.68
N ALA A 55 -0.50 5.45 -26.59
CA ALA A 55 0.02 6.00 -25.33
C ALA A 55 1.08 5.08 -24.71
N GLY A 56 0.87 3.77 -24.73
CA GLY A 56 1.84 2.76 -24.33
C GLY A 56 3.12 2.87 -25.15
N LEU A 57 3.04 2.84 -26.49
CA LEU A 57 4.21 2.97 -27.36
C LEU A 57 5.00 4.27 -27.09
N ALA A 58 4.33 5.40 -26.90
CA ALA A 58 4.97 6.67 -26.55
C ALA A 58 5.66 6.62 -25.18
N PHE A 59 5.01 6.00 -24.19
CA PHE A 59 5.53 5.81 -22.84
C PHE A 59 6.76 4.89 -22.83
N SER A 60 6.65 3.74 -23.50
CA SER A 60 7.71 2.75 -23.67
C SER A 60 8.91 3.35 -24.41
N PHE A 61 8.67 4.10 -25.50
CA PHE A 61 9.73 4.83 -26.21
C PHE A 61 10.45 5.81 -25.27
N THR A 62 9.68 6.61 -24.52
CA THR A 62 10.22 7.66 -23.64
C THR A 62 11.08 7.07 -22.52
N LEU A 63 10.59 6.05 -21.82
CA LEU A 63 11.33 5.40 -20.75
C LEU A 63 12.51 4.59 -21.29
N ASN A 64 12.35 3.88 -22.41
CA ASN A 64 13.47 3.14 -22.98
C ASN A 64 14.58 4.08 -23.46
N ARG A 65 14.23 5.22 -24.09
CA ARG A 65 15.21 6.22 -24.51
C ARG A 65 15.88 6.91 -23.32
N ARG A 66 15.13 7.38 -22.32
CA ARG A 66 15.66 8.23 -21.23
C ARG A 66 16.21 7.46 -20.04
N TRP A 67 15.73 6.23 -19.79
CA TRP A 67 16.01 5.49 -18.56
C TRP A 67 16.65 4.12 -18.79
N THR A 68 16.12 3.32 -19.73
CA THR A 68 16.65 1.98 -20.01
C THR A 68 17.98 2.04 -20.74
N PHE A 69 18.03 2.73 -21.89
CA PHE A 69 19.18 2.79 -22.78
C PHE A 69 19.89 4.15 -22.78
N GLN A 70 19.29 5.19 -22.18
CA GLN A 70 19.89 6.52 -22.01
C GLN A 70 20.48 7.09 -23.31
N SER A 71 19.76 6.94 -24.42
CA SER A 71 20.25 7.33 -25.74
C SER A 71 20.21 8.85 -25.92
N SER A 72 21.33 9.40 -26.36
CA SER A 72 21.50 10.80 -26.73
C SER A 72 21.01 11.11 -28.15
N ALA A 73 20.60 10.09 -28.92
CA ALA A 73 20.13 10.27 -30.29
C ALA A 73 18.92 11.21 -30.36
N ALA A 74 18.84 11.98 -31.46
CA ALA A 74 17.70 12.84 -31.75
C ALA A 74 16.38 12.03 -31.69
N ALA A 75 15.34 12.63 -31.11
CA ALA A 75 14.13 11.90 -30.74
C ALA A 75 13.41 11.31 -31.96
N LEU A 76 13.33 12.04 -33.07
CA LEU A 76 12.56 11.63 -34.24
C LEU A 76 13.19 10.45 -35.00
N PRO A 77 14.51 10.44 -35.32
CA PRO A 77 15.15 9.26 -35.90
C PRO A 77 15.17 8.04 -34.96
N ALA A 78 15.31 8.27 -33.64
CA ALA A 78 15.25 7.18 -32.66
C ALA A 78 13.84 6.57 -32.58
N LEU A 79 12.79 7.39 -32.69
CA LEU A 79 11.40 6.93 -32.73
C LEU A 79 11.13 6.09 -33.98
N ALA A 80 11.59 6.52 -35.16
CA ALA A 80 11.42 5.77 -36.40
C ALA A 80 12.07 4.37 -36.31
N ARG A 81 13.29 4.28 -35.80
CA ARG A 81 13.98 2.99 -35.58
C ARG A 81 13.30 2.14 -34.51
N PHE A 82 12.78 2.77 -33.44
CA PHE A 82 12.04 2.09 -32.39
C PHE A 82 10.75 1.45 -32.94
N LEU A 83 9.98 2.18 -33.75
CA LEU A 83 8.77 1.68 -34.39
C LEU A 83 9.08 0.58 -35.41
N LEU A 84 10.17 0.70 -36.16
CA LEU A 84 10.65 -0.37 -37.05
C LEU A 84 10.97 -1.65 -36.27
N VAL A 85 11.75 -1.53 -35.20
CA VAL A 85 12.12 -2.64 -34.31
C VAL A 85 10.88 -3.28 -33.67
N PHE A 86 9.91 -2.46 -33.25
CA PHE A 86 8.62 -2.93 -32.75
C PHE A 86 7.89 -3.77 -33.79
N GLY A 87 7.74 -3.24 -35.00
CA GLY A 87 7.08 -3.93 -36.11
C GLY A 87 7.74 -5.27 -36.47
N VAL A 88 9.08 -5.29 -36.59
CA VAL A 88 9.83 -6.53 -36.90
C VAL A 88 9.65 -7.57 -35.78
N SER A 89 9.73 -7.13 -34.52
CA SER A 89 9.56 -8.04 -33.37
C SER A 89 8.15 -8.60 -33.29
N TYR A 90 7.15 -7.78 -33.62
CA TYR A 90 5.74 -8.18 -33.67
C TYR A 90 5.45 -9.17 -34.80
N LEU A 91 6.02 -8.95 -35.99
CA LEU A 91 5.92 -9.90 -37.10
C LEU A 91 6.59 -11.24 -36.78
N LEU A 92 7.74 -11.21 -36.12
CA LEU A 92 8.40 -12.43 -35.62
C LEU A 92 7.51 -13.19 -34.62
N ASN A 93 6.86 -12.47 -33.71
CA ASN A 93 5.91 -13.07 -32.77
C ASN A 93 4.77 -13.78 -33.51
N ILE A 94 4.12 -13.11 -34.47
CA ILE A 94 3.03 -13.69 -35.26
C ILE A 94 3.50 -14.94 -36.01
N ALA A 95 4.66 -14.88 -36.66
CA ALA A 95 5.21 -16.03 -37.40
C ALA A 95 5.42 -17.25 -36.49
N ILE A 96 5.94 -17.04 -35.28
CA ILE A 96 6.15 -18.10 -34.28
C ILE A 96 4.81 -18.65 -33.79
N VAL A 97 3.86 -17.79 -33.44
CA VAL A 97 2.53 -18.21 -32.97
C VAL A 97 1.82 -19.05 -34.04
N LEU A 98 1.78 -18.57 -35.30
CA LEU A 98 1.17 -19.30 -36.40
C LEU A 98 1.89 -20.61 -36.71
N GLY A 99 3.22 -20.65 -36.61
CA GLY A 99 4.01 -21.86 -36.77
C GLY A 99 3.68 -22.91 -35.70
N LEU A 100 3.59 -22.50 -34.42
CA LEU A 100 3.25 -23.39 -33.32
C LEU A 100 1.80 -23.91 -33.42
N ILE A 101 0.85 -23.08 -33.84
CA ILE A 101 -0.52 -23.51 -34.11
C ILE A 101 -0.56 -24.56 -35.22
N ARG A 102 0.22 -24.37 -36.30
CA ARG A 102 0.34 -25.36 -37.39
C ARG A 102 0.99 -26.68 -36.94
N LEU A 103 1.81 -26.65 -35.90
CA LEU A 103 2.40 -27.83 -35.27
C LEU A 103 1.46 -28.49 -34.23
N GLY A 104 0.20 -28.05 -34.15
CA GLY A 104 -0.81 -28.63 -33.27
C GLY A 104 -0.82 -28.08 -31.85
N LEU A 105 -0.07 -27.02 -31.57
CA LEU A 105 -0.08 -26.38 -30.25
C LEU A 105 -1.37 -25.58 -30.06
N ASN A 106 -1.96 -25.65 -28.86
CA ASN A 106 -3.14 -24.87 -28.50
C ASN A 106 -2.88 -23.36 -28.67
N ASN A 107 -3.87 -22.61 -29.16
CA ASN A 107 -3.80 -21.16 -29.40
C ASN A 107 -3.23 -20.38 -28.20
N TYR A 108 -3.73 -20.63 -26.98
CA TYR A 108 -3.27 -19.93 -25.77
C TYR A 108 -1.80 -20.21 -25.49
N LEU A 109 -1.37 -21.46 -25.62
CA LEU A 109 0.03 -21.87 -25.40
C LEU A 109 0.95 -21.32 -26.49
N ALA A 110 0.49 -21.27 -27.75
CA ALA A 110 1.23 -20.68 -28.86
C ALA A 110 1.48 -19.18 -28.62
N HIS A 111 0.45 -18.44 -28.19
CA HIS A 111 0.59 -17.02 -27.83
C HIS A 111 1.54 -16.80 -26.64
N MET A 112 1.45 -17.62 -25.60
CA MET A 112 2.39 -17.56 -24.46
C MET A 112 3.83 -17.84 -24.89
N ALA A 113 4.03 -18.83 -25.76
CA ALA A 113 5.34 -19.21 -26.27
C ALA A 113 5.96 -18.13 -27.17
N GLY A 114 5.17 -17.33 -27.89
CA GLY A 114 5.67 -16.23 -28.72
C GLY A 114 6.18 -15.02 -27.93
N MET A 115 5.70 -14.80 -26.69
CA MET A 115 6.02 -13.61 -25.90
C MET A 115 7.51 -13.48 -25.51
N PRO A 116 8.22 -14.55 -25.10
CA PRO A 116 9.67 -14.51 -24.91
C PRO A 116 10.43 -14.09 -26.16
N PHE A 117 10.09 -14.62 -27.33
CA PHE A 117 10.77 -14.29 -28.58
C PHE A 117 10.56 -12.84 -28.99
N TYR A 118 9.32 -12.34 -28.88
CA TYR A 118 9.02 -10.92 -29.05
C TYR A 118 9.89 -10.07 -28.12
N SER A 119 9.90 -10.39 -26.83
CA SER A 119 10.57 -9.58 -25.81
C SER A 119 12.09 -9.55 -25.98
N ILE A 120 12.69 -10.68 -26.37
CA ILE A 120 14.13 -10.80 -26.65
C ILE A 120 14.48 -10.03 -27.93
N ALA A 121 13.75 -10.25 -29.02
CA ALA A 121 14.00 -9.56 -30.30
C ALA A 121 13.82 -8.05 -30.15
N PHE A 122 12.77 -7.63 -29.44
CA PHE A 122 12.46 -6.22 -29.21
C PHE A 122 13.53 -5.56 -28.33
N TYR A 123 14.02 -6.24 -27.29
CA TYR A 123 15.13 -5.76 -26.48
C TYR A 123 16.42 -5.59 -27.31
N LEU A 124 16.80 -6.60 -28.08
CA LEU A 124 18.02 -6.58 -28.89
C LEU A 124 17.94 -5.50 -29.97
N GLY A 125 16.82 -5.41 -30.69
CA GLY A 125 16.59 -4.35 -31.67
C GLY A 125 16.61 -2.96 -31.02
N CYS A 126 16.03 -2.80 -29.83
CA CYS A 126 16.07 -1.54 -29.12
C CYS A 126 17.51 -1.16 -28.75
N ARG A 127 18.30 -2.11 -28.25
CA ARG A 127 19.68 -1.90 -27.82
C ARG A 127 20.63 -1.57 -28.98
N HIS A 128 20.46 -2.25 -30.11
CA HIS A 128 21.43 -2.19 -31.19
C HIS A 128 21.02 -1.26 -32.34
N VAL A 129 19.71 -1.06 -32.55
CA VAL A 129 19.17 -0.32 -33.70
C VAL A 129 18.45 0.95 -33.25
N ALA A 130 17.48 0.85 -32.34
CA ALA A 130 16.68 2.01 -31.92
C ALA A 130 17.49 3.01 -31.08
N PHE A 131 18.30 2.48 -30.16
CA PHE A 131 19.07 3.24 -29.17
C PHE A 131 20.53 2.80 -29.13
N PRO A 132 21.28 2.97 -30.23
CA PRO A 132 22.69 2.59 -30.27
C PRO A 132 23.48 3.37 -29.22
N ALA A 133 24.46 2.71 -28.59
CA ALA A 133 25.35 3.35 -27.63
C ALA A 133 26.23 4.38 -28.35
N THR A 134 26.06 5.67 -28.06
CA THR A 134 26.99 6.70 -28.54
C THR A 134 28.30 6.63 -27.76
N ALA A 135 29.43 6.81 -28.45
CA ALA A 135 30.75 6.91 -27.84
C ALA A 135 30.77 7.96 -26.70
N PRO A 136 31.60 7.76 -25.65
CA PRO A 136 31.41 8.43 -24.37
C PRO A 136 31.87 9.89 -24.42
N ALA A 137 30.94 10.81 -24.68
CA ALA A 137 31.13 12.22 -24.36
C ALA A 137 31.04 12.42 -22.84
N ALA A 138 32.18 12.79 -22.24
CA ALA A 138 32.38 13.41 -20.94
C ALA A 138 31.43 13.00 -19.78
N ARG A 139 32.00 12.24 -18.83
CA ARG A 139 31.49 11.89 -17.49
C ARG A 139 30.49 12.91 -16.89
N ALA A 140 29.20 12.72 -17.15
CA ALA A 140 28.15 13.05 -16.19
C ALA A 140 28.04 11.86 -15.23
N ALA A 141 28.69 11.98 -14.08
CA ALA A 141 28.75 11.03 -12.97
C ALA A 141 27.71 9.89 -13.01
N ALA A 142 28.08 8.76 -13.63
CA ALA A 142 27.40 7.50 -13.43
C ALA A 142 27.41 7.24 -11.92
N VAL A 143 26.23 7.10 -11.29
CA VAL A 143 26.12 6.65 -9.90
C VAL A 143 26.66 5.23 -9.85
N PRO A 144 27.87 4.97 -9.30
CA PRO A 144 28.44 3.64 -9.30
C PRO A 144 27.86 2.87 -8.10
N HIS A 145 27.49 1.60 -8.29
CA HIS A 145 27.23 0.57 -7.26
C HIS A 145 25.84 0.46 -6.56
N SER A 146 24.74 1.08 -7.04
CA SER A 146 23.44 1.07 -6.34
C SER A 146 22.53 -0.16 -6.53
N GLY A 147 22.71 -0.98 -7.57
CA GLY A 147 21.73 -2.04 -7.89
C GLY A 147 21.60 -3.15 -6.84
N ARG A 148 22.71 -3.65 -6.29
CA ARG A 148 22.70 -4.81 -5.39
C ARG A 148 22.02 -4.53 -4.06
N TRP A 149 22.26 -3.35 -3.50
CA TRP A 149 21.72 -2.94 -2.21
C TRP A 149 20.24 -2.63 -2.31
N TYR A 150 19.81 -2.05 -3.43
CA TYR A 150 18.39 -1.87 -3.70
C TYR A 150 17.68 -3.20 -3.91
N ALA A 151 18.27 -4.12 -4.70
CA ALA A 151 17.72 -5.46 -4.88
C ALA A 151 17.63 -6.21 -3.55
N ALA A 152 18.67 -6.15 -2.70
CA ALA A 152 18.63 -6.74 -1.36
C ALA A 152 17.54 -6.11 -0.48
N ALA A 153 17.38 -4.78 -0.52
CA ALA A 153 16.30 -4.09 0.19
C ALA A 153 14.92 -4.54 -0.28
N LEU A 154 14.69 -4.64 -1.59
CA LEU A 154 13.43 -5.11 -2.16
C LEU A 154 13.13 -6.58 -1.85
N LEU A 155 14.15 -7.43 -1.90
CA LEU A 155 14.02 -8.83 -1.50
C LEU A 155 13.68 -8.95 -0.02
N ALA A 156 14.30 -8.14 0.85
CA ALA A 156 13.96 -8.06 2.26
C ALA A 156 12.50 -7.65 2.49
N LEU A 157 12.07 -6.58 1.82
CA LEU A 157 10.69 -6.10 1.85
C LEU A 157 9.71 -7.19 1.42
N GLY A 158 9.98 -7.86 0.29
CA GLY A 158 9.15 -8.96 -0.19
C GLY A 158 9.08 -10.12 0.80
N ALA A 159 10.23 -10.57 1.29
CA ALA A 159 10.31 -11.66 2.25
C ALA A 159 9.58 -11.34 3.57
N VAL A 160 9.60 -10.08 4.03
CA VAL A 160 8.97 -9.68 5.30
C VAL A 160 7.48 -9.35 5.14
N LEU A 161 7.12 -8.54 4.14
CA LEU A 161 5.76 -8.01 4.01
C LEU A 161 4.81 -8.99 3.33
N LEU A 162 5.30 -9.89 2.47
CA LEU A 162 4.44 -10.85 1.75
C LEU A 162 4.36 -12.20 2.47
N TYR A 163 5.29 -12.52 3.37
CA TYR A 163 5.25 -13.79 4.10
C TYR A 163 3.95 -13.92 4.90
N ARG A 164 3.13 -14.92 4.56
CA ARG A 164 1.84 -15.22 5.24
C ARG A 164 0.91 -14.00 5.39
N LEU A 165 0.87 -13.08 4.41
CA LEU A 165 0.08 -11.85 4.53
C LEU A 165 -1.43 -12.10 4.79
N GLY A 166 -2.02 -13.07 4.11
CA GLY A 166 -3.42 -13.48 4.33
C GLY A 166 -3.62 -14.60 5.35
N ALA A 167 -2.60 -14.93 6.16
CA ALA A 167 -2.71 -16.05 7.10
C ALA A 167 -3.42 -15.72 8.41
N ALA A 168 -3.41 -14.45 8.84
CA ALA A 168 -4.29 -13.99 9.92
C ALA A 168 -5.64 -13.57 9.31
N PRO A 169 -6.77 -13.86 9.97
CA PRO A 169 -8.07 -13.38 9.54
C PRO A 169 -8.17 -11.85 9.68
N VAL A 170 -9.26 -11.26 9.19
CA VAL A 170 -9.49 -9.81 9.29
C VAL A 170 -9.69 -9.40 10.76
N ALA A 171 -8.93 -8.43 11.23
CA ALA A 171 -8.96 -8.01 12.62
C ALA A 171 -10.28 -7.30 13.01
N ILE A 172 -10.73 -7.55 14.23
CA ILE A 172 -11.91 -6.90 14.82
C ILE A 172 -11.63 -5.39 14.93
N TRP A 173 -12.66 -4.57 14.67
CA TRP A 173 -12.65 -3.10 14.67
C TRP A 173 -12.22 -2.46 13.34
N ASP A 174 -11.13 -1.70 13.32
CA ASP A 174 -10.75 -0.84 12.20
C ASP A 174 -10.61 -1.65 10.91
N GLU A 175 -9.72 -2.65 10.87
CA GLU A 175 -9.46 -3.44 9.66
C GLU A 175 -10.74 -4.08 9.08
N SER A 176 -11.59 -4.68 9.91
CA SER A 176 -12.85 -5.29 9.46
C SER A 176 -13.88 -4.26 9.02
N ARG A 177 -13.99 -3.10 9.67
CA ARG A 177 -14.89 -2.05 9.20
C ARG A 177 -14.46 -1.51 7.83
N LEU A 178 -13.17 -1.24 7.65
CA LEU A 178 -12.59 -0.81 6.37
C LEU A 178 -12.75 -1.89 5.29
N ALA A 179 -12.63 -3.16 5.65
CA ALA A 179 -12.88 -4.28 4.75
C ALA A 179 -14.32 -4.32 4.24
N ASN A 180 -15.30 -4.05 5.11
CA ASN A 180 -16.70 -3.96 4.71
C ASN A 180 -16.96 -2.73 3.82
N ASN A 181 -16.41 -1.56 4.15
CA ASN A 181 -16.49 -0.40 3.26
C ASN A 181 -15.92 -0.73 1.85
N ALA A 182 -14.79 -1.44 1.81
CA ALA A 182 -14.10 -1.77 0.57
C ALA A 182 -14.83 -2.83 -0.28
N ILE A 183 -15.39 -3.88 0.33
CA ILE A 183 -16.12 -4.91 -0.42
C ILE A 183 -17.45 -4.39 -0.97
N GLU A 184 -18.14 -3.51 -0.23
CA GLU A 184 -19.37 -2.85 -0.71
C GLU A 184 -19.07 -1.93 -1.90
N MET A 185 -17.98 -1.14 -1.84
CA MET A 185 -17.54 -0.35 -3.00
C MET A 185 -17.05 -1.22 -4.16
N ALA A 186 -16.43 -2.37 -3.88
CA ALA A 186 -16.03 -3.31 -4.91
C ALA A 186 -17.26 -3.83 -5.68
N GLN A 187 -18.38 -4.04 -5.01
CA GLN A 187 -19.64 -4.48 -5.63
C GLN A 187 -20.37 -3.35 -6.37
N HIS A 188 -20.55 -2.19 -5.74
CA HIS A 188 -21.45 -1.15 -6.25
C HIS A 188 -20.76 -0.04 -7.06
N GLY A 189 -19.43 0.09 -6.99
CA GLY A 189 -18.70 1.20 -7.60
C GLY A 189 -17.88 1.99 -6.58
N LEU A 190 -16.84 2.67 -7.08
CA LEU A 190 -16.11 3.63 -6.25
C LEU A 190 -17.02 4.82 -5.95
N SER A 191 -17.19 5.14 -4.68
CA SER A 191 -18.06 6.21 -4.19
C SER A 191 -17.30 7.18 -3.28
N LEU A 192 -17.80 8.41 -3.17
CA LEU A 192 -17.34 9.37 -2.16
C LEU A 192 -17.80 8.97 -0.75
N VAL A 193 -18.99 8.36 -0.65
CA VAL A 193 -19.61 7.92 0.60
C VAL A 193 -19.19 6.47 0.86
N THR A 194 -18.51 6.24 1.98
CA THR A 194 -18.27 4.90 2.53
C THR A 194 -19.52 4.39 3.22
N THR A 195 -19.83 3.11 3.03
CA THR A 195 -20.98 2.44 3.64
C THR A 195 -20.54 1.23 4.46
N TYR A 196 -21.30 0.91 5.50
CA TYR A 196 -21.15 -0.28 6.32
C TYR A 196 -22.52 -0.93 6.48
N ASP A 197 -22.64 -2.17 6.02
CA ASP A 197 -23.89 -2.92 5.89
C ASP A 197 -24.95 -2.15 5.07
N GLY A 198 -24.51 -1.48 4.01
CA GLY A 198 -25.37 -0.71 3.11
C GLY A 198 -25.81 0.67 3.64
N VAL A 199 -25.41 1.06 4.86
CA VAL A 199 -25.73 2.36 5.46
C VAL A 199 -24.50 3.27 5.43
N PRO A 200 -24.63 4.60 5.19
CA PRO A 200 -23.50 5.53 5.26
C PRO A 200 -22.72 5.42 6.58
N ASP A 201 -21.40 5.30 6.46
CA ASP A 201 -20.50 5.10 7.59
C ASP A 201 -20.05 6.43 8.18
N HIS A 202 -20.63 6.82 9.32
CA HIS A 202 -20.28 8.03 10.07
C HIS A 202 -19.21 7.81 11.15
N TRP A 203 -18.80 6.56 11.38
CA TRP A 203 -17.68 6.27 12.28
C TRP A 203 -16.34 6.43 11.53
N ASN A 204 -16.28 5.91 10.31
CA ASN A 204 -15.15 6.09 9.42
C ASN A 204 -15.22 7.45 8.70
N THR A 205 -14.78 8.49 9.38
CA THR A 205 -14.78 9.87 8.86
C THR A 205 -13.54 10.21 8.02
N LYS A 206 -12.81 9.22 7.49
CA LYS A 206 -11.62 9.45 6.66
C LYS A 206 -12.00 9.45 5.18
N PRO A 207 -11.26 10.16 4.30
CA PRO A 207 -11.58 10.16 2.89
C PRO A 207 -11.22 8.79 2.28
N PRO A 208 -11.86 8.44 1.16
CA PRO A 208 -11.94 7.06 0.74
C PRO A 208 -10.70 6.56 -0.02
N LEU A 209 -9.56 7.26 -0.07
CA LEU A 209 -8.44 6.86 -0.94
C LEU A 209 -7.93 5.44 -0.65
N LEU A 210 -7.74 5.09 0.62
CA LEU A 210 -7.36 3.71 0.98
C LEU A 210 -8.46 2.73 0.56
N ILE A 211 -9.72 3.04 0.86
CA ILE A 211 -10.87 2.19 0.55
C ILE A 211 -11.02 1.98 -0.96
N TRP A 212 -10.77 3.00 -1.78
CA TRP A 212 -10.76 2.89 -3.24
C TRP A 212 -9.68 1.92 -3.73
N LEU A 213 -8.48 1.98 -3.15
CA LEU A 213 -7.39 1.07 -3.48
C LEU A 213 -7.70 -0.36 -3.02
N MET A 214 -8.33 -0.53 -1.86
CA MET A 214 -8.77 -1.84 -1.36
C MET A 214 -9.89 -2.42 -2.23
N ALA A 215 -10.89 -1.62 -2.58
CA ALA A 215 -11.99 -2.02 -3.46
C ALA A 215 -11.47 -2.45 -4.84
N LEU A 216 -10.52 -1.70 -5.42
CA LEU A 216 -9.86 -2.09 -6.66
C LEU A 216 -9.09 -3.41 -6.50
N SER A 217 -8.36 -3.57 -5.39
CA SER A 217 -7.63 -4.82 -5.11
C SER A 217 -8.57 -6.02 -4.96
N ILE A 218 -9.71 -5.84 -4.28
CA ILE A 218 -10.76 -6.87 -4.12
C ILE A 218 -11.37 -7.21 -5.48
N ARG A 219 -11.63 -6.24 -6.36
CA ARG A 219 -12.11 -6.51 -7.73
C ARG A 219 -11.12 -7.34 -8.55
N LEU A 220 -9.82 -7.11 -8.37
CA LEU A 220 -8.77 -7.77 -9.15
C LEU A 220 -8.41 -9.17 -8.62
N LEU A 221 -8.44 -9.36 -7.30
CA LEU A 221 -7.89 -10.55 -6.64
C LEU A 221 -8.94 -11.36 -5.86
N GLY A 222 -10.19 -10.90 -5.85
CA GLY A 222 -11.27 -11.45 -5.02
C GLY A 222 -11.26 -10.91 -3.59
N ALA A 223 -12.36 -11.14 -2.88
CA ALA A 223 -12.52 -10.76 -1.48
C ALA A 223 -11.76 -11.74 -0.57
N ASN A 224 -10.53 -11.39 -0.21
CA ASN A 224 -9.69 -12.12 0.72
C ASN A 224 -8.72 -11.16 1.45
N GLU A 225 -8.08 -11.63 2.52
CA GLU A 225 -7.20 -10.84 3.37
C GLU A 225 -5.96 -10.33 2.61
N TRP A 226 -5.50 -11.08 1.61
CA TRP A 226 -4.39 -10.66 0.75
C TRP A 226 -4.76 -9.42 -0.07
N ALA A 227 -5.92 -9.44 -0.73
CA ALA A 227 -6.43 -8.31 -1.50
C ALA A 227 -6.68 -7.09 -0.61
N LEU A 228 -7.19 -7.32 0.61
CA LEU A 228 -7.43 -6.28 1.59
C LEU A 228 -6.16 -5.52 1.99
N ARG A 229 -5.08 -6.26 2.26
CA ARG A 229 -3.82 -5.72 2.83
C ARG A 229 -2.82 -5.25 1.75
N LEU A 230 -3.06 -5.57 0.48
CA LEU A 230 -2.15 -5.25 -0.63
C LEU A 230 -1.85 -3.74 -0.75
N PRO A 231 -2.82 -2.81 -0.66
CA PRO A 231 -2.53 -1.38 -0.74
C PRO A 231 -1.52 -0.90 0.32
N SER A 232 -1.65 -1.38 1.56
CA SER A 232 -0.73 -1.04 2.66
C SER A 232 0.67 -1.59 2.43
N VAL A 233 0.77 -2.82 1.90
CA VAL A 233 2.06 -3.41 1.52
C VAL A 233 2.71 -2.57 0.41
N LEU A 234 1.96 -2.22 -0.64
CA LEU A 234 2.47 -1.38 -1.73
C LEU A 234 2.90 0.00 -1.23
N ALA A 235 2.18 0.58 -0.26
CA ALA A 235 2.57 1.83 0.38
C ALA A 235 3.90 1.70 1.15
N ALA A 236 4.13 0.57 1.82
CA ALA A 236 5.38 0.30 2.51
C ALA A 236 6.55 0.08 1.55
N PHE A 237 6.33 -0.60 0.41
CA PHE A 237 7.30 -0.67 -0.69
C PHE A 237 7.63 0.73 -1.21
N GLY A 238 6.62 1.55 -1.48
CA GLY A 238 6.80 2.95 -1.90
C GLY A 238 7.64 3.74 -0.92
N THR A 239 7.32 3.66 0.38
CA THR A 239 8.03 4.37 1.45
C THR A 239 9.50 3.95 1.47
N ALA A 240 9.78 2.65 1.50
CA ALA A 240 11.13 2.12 1.54
C ALA A 240 11.95 2.47 0.28
N SER A 241 11.31 2.44 -0.90
CA SER A 241 11.92 2.88 -2.15
C SER A 241 12.26 4.37 -2.13
N MET A 242 11.41 5.22 -1.54
CA MET A 242 11.70 6.64 -1.37
C MET A 242 12.89 6.87 -0.43
N LEU A 243 12.96 6.16 0.70
CA LEU A 243 14.10 6.27 1.64
C LEU A 243 15.41 5.85 0.96
N TYR A 244 15.38 4.70 0.27
CA TYR A 244 16.55 4.19 -0.44
C TYR A 244 16.99 5.17 -1.52
N TRP A 245 16.06 5.61 -2.37
CA TRP A 245 16.35 6.50 -3.49
C TRP A 245 16.88 7.84 -3.00
N PHE A 246 16.29 8.41 -1.95
CA PHE A 246 16.75 9.65 -1.35
C PHE A 246 18.21 9.53 -0.88
N CYS A 247 18.55 8.50 -0.11
CA CYS A 247 19.93 8.28 0.33
C CYS A 247 20.89 7.99 -0.85
N ALA A 248 20.48 7.17 -1.81
CA ALA A 248 21.34 6.75 -2.92
C ALA A 248 21.58 7.89 -3.93
N TRP A 249 20.56 8.67 -4.25
CA TRP A 249 20.62 9.74 -5.25
C TRP A 249 21.02 11.08 -4.64
N ARG A 250 20.31 11.53 -3.59
CA ARG A 250 20.52 12.85 -3.00
C ARG A 250 21.80 12.93 -2.18
N LEU A 251 22.04 11.91 -1.37
CA LEU A 251 23.21 11.86 -0.48
C LEU A 251 24.40 11.11 -1.09
N ARG A 252 24.20 10.40 -2.21
CA ARG A 252 25.20 9.51 -2.84
C ARG A 252 25.69 8.40 -1.91
N ARG A 253 24.82 7.93 -1.01
CA ARG A 253 25.11 6.87 -0.01
C ARG A 253 24.09 5.73 -0.12
N PRO A 254 24.23 4.81 -1.10
CA PRO A 254 23.27 3.71 -1.29
C PRO A 254 23.19 2.75 -0.10
N PHE A 255 24.29 2.57 0.64
CA PHE A 255 24.27 1.75 1.86
C PHE A 255 23.46 2.38 2.99
N ALA A 256 23.47 3.72 3.13
CA ALA A 256 22.60 4.42 4.08
C ALA A 256 21.11 4.18 3.76
N GLY A 257 20.77 4.14 2.47
CA GLY A 257 19.43 3.79 2.01
C GLY A 257 19.04 2.36 2.37
N PHE A 258 19.92 1.39 2.12
CA PHE A 258 19.70 -0.01 2.53
C PHE A 258 19.54 -0.14 4.05
N ALA A 259 20.41 0.49 4.83
CA ALA A 259 20.33 0.49 6.28
C ALA A 259 19.02 1.13 6.78
N ALA A 260 18.56 2.23 6.17
CA ALA A 260 17.28 2.82 6.50
C ALA A 260 16.11 1.86 6.24
N VAL A 261 16.12 1.14 5.10
CA VAL A 261 15.08 0.12 4.82
C VAL A 261 15.11 -1.00 5.86
N LEU A 262 16.29 -1.49 6.26
CA LEU A 262 16.39 -2.50 7.32
C LEU A 262 15.85 -1.99 8.66
N VAL A 263 16.14 -0.75 9.04
CA VAL A 263 15.62 -0.14 10.27
C VAL A 263 14.09 -0.01 10.22
N LEU A 264 13.54 0.39 9.06
CA LEU A 264 12.09 0.46 8.85
C LEU A 264 11.44 -0.92 9.03
N LEU A 265 12.00 -1.96 8.41
CA LEU A 265 11.54 -3.35 8.56
C LEU A 265 11.77 -3.91 9.96
N ALA A 266 12.76 -3.39 10.70
CA ALA A 266 13.03 -3.72 12.09
C ALA A 266 12.19 -2.89 13.09
N THR A 267 11.11 -2.26 12.63
CA THR A 267 10.18 -1.48 13.48
C THR A 267 8.84 -2.22 13.59
N PRO A 268 8.61 -3.04 14.64
CA PRO A 268 7.40 -3.87 14.76
C PRO A 268 6.09 -3.07 14.69
N GLY A 269 6.08 -1.87 15.27
CA GLY A 269 4.93 -0.97 15.25
C GLY A 269 4.57 -0.48 13.85
N TYR A 270 5.54 -0.41 12.93
CA TYR A 270 5.28 -0.09 11.53
C TYR A 270 4.94 -1.33 10.69
N VAL A 271 5.46 -2.50 11.02
CA VAL A 271 5.22 -3.72 10.22
C VAL A 271 3.90 -4.40 10.56
N ILE A 272 3.57 -4.54 11.84
CA ILE A 272 2.47 -5.40 12.33
C ILE A 272 1.27 -4.60 12.87
N ALA A 273 1.49 -3.53 13.64
CA ALA A 273 0.42 -2.86 14.39
C ALA A 273 -0.27 -1.76 13.56
N HIS A 274 -1.37 -2.08 12.87
CA HIS A 274 -2.08 -1.17 11.95
C HIS A 274 -1.19 -0.58 10.84
N GLY A 275 -0.05 -1.23 10.58
CA GLY A 275 1.00 -0.71 9.71
C GLY A 275 1.03 -1.37 8.33
N ALA A 276 2.22 -1.70 7.85
CA ALA A 276 2.49 -2.18 6.50
C ALA A 276 1.74 -3.45 6.09
N ARG A 277 1.33 -4.28 7.06
CA ARG A 277 0.65 -5.56 6.82
C ARG A 277 -0.82 -5.57 7.22
N ALA A 278 -1.38 -4.43 7.63
CA ALA A 278 -2.78 -4.32 8.02
C ALA A 278 -3.57 -3.54 6.97
N GLY A 279 -4.86 -3.81 6.84
CA GLY A 279 -5.80 -3.08 5.97
C GLY A 279 -6.17 -1.67 6.48
N ASP A 280 -5.23 -0.97 7.11
CA ASP A 280 -5.44 0.31 7.81
C ASP A 280 -4.76 1.49 7.11
N TYR A 281 -5.17 2.71 7.49
CA TYR A 281 -4.72 3.97 6.89
C TYR A 281 -3.24 4.30 7.10
N ASP A 282 -2.59 3.78 8.15
CA ASP A 282 -1.33 4.34 8.63
C ASP A 282 -0.14 4.08 7.70
N ALA A 283 -0.09 2.94 6.99
CA ALA A 283 0.95 2.68 6.00
C ALA A 283 0.86 3.63 4.79
N LEU A 284 -0.35 3.81 4.27
CA LEU A 284 -0.60 4.70 3.12
C LEU A 284 -0.39 6.17 3.50
N LEU A 285 -0.79 6.57 4.71
CA LEU A 285 -0.51 7.90 5.24
C LEU A 285 1.01 8.12 5.33
N THR A 286 1.73 7.15 5.90
CA THR A 286 3.18 7.22 6.09
C THR A 286 3.93 7.40 4.75
N LEU A 287 3.48 6.73 3.68
CA LEU A 287 4.01 6.95 2.33
C LEU A 287 3.91 8.41 1.93
N TRP A 288 2.71 8.98 1.99
CA TRP A 288 2.46 10.33 1.48
C TRP A 288 3.08 11.41 2.36
N THR A 289 3.08 11.25 3.69
CA THR A 289 3.75 12.18 4.61
C THR A 289 5.26 12.16 4.43
N THR A 290 5.85 10.98 4.23
CA THR A 290 7.27 10.87 3.87
C THR A 290 7.53 11.54 2.53
N GLY A 291 6.66 11.31 1.54
CA GLY A 291 6.79 11.86 0.20
C GLY A 291 6.82 13.38 0.17
N TYR A 292 5.86 14.05 0.82
CA TYR A 292 5.85 15.51 0.82
C TYR A 292 6.95 16.10 1.71
N LEU A 293 7.37 15.44 2.79
CA LEU A 293 8.52 15.89 3.59
C LEU A 293 9.81 15.89 2.76
N LEU A 294 10.07 14.78 2.04
CA LEU A 294 11.26 14.66 1.19
C LEU A 294 11.18 15.61 -0.01
N ALA A 295 10.02 15.75 -0.64
CA ALA A 295 9.82 16.71 -1.74
C ALA A 295 9.99 18.16 -1.27
N GLY A 296 9.46 18.52 -0.10
CA GLY A 296 9.65 19.83 0.51
C GLY A 296 11.11 20.14 0.84
N TYR A 297 11.85 19.16 1.39
CA TYR A 297 13.30 19.29 1.56
C TYR A 297 14.01 19.52 0.22
N LEU A 298 13.68 18.71 -0.79
CA LEU A 298 14.29 18.84 -2.12
C LEU A 298 13.97 20.18 -2.77
N PHE A 299 12.78 20.73 -2.57
CA PHE A 299 12.41 22.07 -3.03
C PHE A 299 13.28 23.17 -2.40
N VAL A 300 13.51 23.12 -1.08
CA VAL A 300 14.32 24.10 -0.37
C VAL A 300 15.77 24.10 -0.89
N HIS A 301 16.29 22.93 -1.25
CA HIS A 301 17.66 22.75 -1.73
C HIS A 301 17.80 22.53 -3.24
N ALA A 302 16.76 22.81 -4.03
CA ALA A 302 16.78 22.59 -5.47
C ALA A 302 17.47 23.71 -6.23
N ALA A 303 18.09 23.37 -7.36
CA ALA A 303 18.38 24.36 -8.39
C ALA A 303 17.08 24.90 -8.99
N ARG A 304 17.06 26.19 -9.40
CA ARG A 304 15.87 26.89 -9.93
C ARG A 304 15.06 26.08 -10.95
N ALA A 305 15.73 25.38 -11.87
CA ALA A 305 15.09 24.58 -12.92
C ALA A 305 14.21 23.43 -12.41
N ARG A 306 14.35 22.99 -11.15
CA ARG A 306 13.60 21.86 -10.57
C ARG A 306 12.65 22.27 -9.45
N GLU A 307 12.59 23.55 -9.09
CA GLU A 307 11.74 24.04 -7.99
C GLU A 307 10.26 23.70 -8.21
N ASN A 308 9.73 23.97 -9.41
CA ASN A 308 8.33 23.66 -9.74
C ASN A 308 8.01 22.16 -9.64
N LEU A 309 8.94 21.29 -10.04
CA LEU A 309 8.76 19.83 -9.94
C LEU A 309 8.62 19.40 -8.49
N TRP A 310 9.54 19.82 -7.62
CA TRP A 310 9.53 19.40 -6.21
C TRP A 310 8.36 20.01 -5.44
N LEU A 311 7.99 21.25 -5.75
CA LEU A 311 6.81 21.88 -5.18
C LEU A 311 5.52 21.17 -5.62
N GLY A 312 5.40 20.82 -6.91
CA GLY A 312 4.27 20.05 -7.42
C GLY A 312 4.17 18.65 -6.81
N LEU A 313 5.29 17.93 -6.69
CA LEU A 313 5.33 16.62 -6.03
C LEU A 313 4.98 16.71 -4.54
N CYS A 314 5.45 17.76 -3.86
CA CYS A 314 5.08 18.05 -2.48
C CYS A 314 3.57 18.25 -2.35
N ALA A 315 2.97 19.12 -3.19
CA ALA A 315 1.54 19.37 -3.19
C ALA A 315 0.71 18.13 -3.52
N ALA A 316 1.12 17.33 -4.50
CA ALA A 316 0.45 16.07 -4.84
C ALA A 316 0.47 15.08 -3.66
N CYS A 317 1.60 14.93 -2.99
CA CYS A 317 1.70 14.08 -1.80
C CYS A 317 0.88 14.64 -0.61
N ILE A 318 0.77 15.96 -0.45
CA ILE A 318 -0.11 16.57 0.57
C ILE A 318 -1.57 16.22 0.30
N VAL A 319 -2.01 16.38 -0.95
CA VAL A 319 -3.38 16.02 -1.37
C VAL A 319 -3.67 14.55 -1.12
N LEU A 320 -2.75 13.66 -1.50
CA LEU A 320 -2.91 12.22 -1.29
C LEU A 320 -2.88 11.85 0.20
N ALA A 321 -2.05 12.52 1.01
CA ALA A 321 -2.03 12.32 2.46
C ALA A 321 -3.36 12.74 3.10
N PHE A 322 -3.92 13.88 2.68
CA PHE A 322 -5.24 14.34 3.12
C PHE A 322 -6.32 13.34 2.73
N LEU A 323 -6.35 12.88 1.48
CA LEU A 323 -7.31 11.89 1.00
C LEU A 323 -7.16 10.52 1.66
N THR A 324 -6.04 10.24 2.34
CA THR A 324 -5.89 9.04 3.18
C THR A 324 -6.42 9.24 4.59
N LYS A 325 -6.06 10.34 5.29
CA LYS A 325 -6.36 10.49 6.73
C LYS A 325 -6.61 11.93 7.17
N THR A 326 -7.36 12.69 6.37
CA THR A 326 -7.80 14.08 6.63
C THR A 326 -6.67 14.99 7.17
N ILE A 327 -6.92 15.66 8.30
CA ILE A 327 -6.02 16.62 8.95
C ILE A 327 -4.70 15.98 9.40
N GLN A 328 -4.70 14.69 9.72
CA GLN A 328 -3.46 13.96 10.03
C GLN A 328 -2.52 13.94 8.82
N GLY A 329 -3.05 13.95 7.60
CA GLY A 329 -2.27 14.11 6.36
C GLY A 329 -1.50 15.43 6.29
N LEU A 330 -2.01 16.48 6.93
CA LEU A 330 -1.46 17.84 6.89
C LEU A 330 -0.48 18.13 8.05
N ILE A 331 -0.24 17.15 8.91
CA ILE A 331 0.41 17.37 10.20
C ILE A 331 1.81 17.97 10.12
N PHE A 332 2.61 17.66 9.08
CA PHE A 332 3.97 18.17 8.93
C PHE A 332 4.05 19.51 8.15
N LEU A 333 2.94 20.13 7.76
CA LEU A 333 2.98 21.44 7.10
C LEU A 333 3.68 22.52 7.93
N PRO A 334 3.49 22.61 9.27
CA PRO A 334 4.19 23.60 10.08
C PRO A 334 5.72 23.44 10.04
N VAL A 335 6.24 22.22 10.06
CA VAL A 335 7.69 22.01 9.99
C VAL A 335 8.25 22.34 8.60
N LEU A 336 7.49 22.09 7.53
CA LEU A 336 7.89 22.52 6.19
C LEU A 336 7.91 24.04 6.05
N ALA A 337 6.89 24.73 6.57
CA ALA A 337 6.82 26.19 6.56
C ALA A 337 7.96 26.81 7.37
N ALA A 338 8.20 26.31 8.59
CA ALA A 338 9.31 26.74 9.43
C ALA A 338 10.66 26.51 8.74
N TYR A 339 10.86 25.35 8.10
CA TYR A 339 12.09 25.06 7.38
C TYR A 339 12.31 25.98 6.17
N ALA A 340 11.27 26.26 5.39
CA ALA A 340 11.33 27.20 4.28
C ALA A 340 11.63 28.64 4.75
N LEU A 341 11.06 29.05 5.89
CA LEU A 341 11.32 30.35 6.52
C LEU A 341 12.78 30.47 6.97
N LEU A 342 13.29 29.47 7.71
CA LEU A 342 14.67 29.44 8.22
C LEU A 342 15.72 29.45 7.09
N HIS A 343 15.35 28.98 5.90
CA HIS A 343 16.21 28.99 4.71
C HIS A 343 15.95 30.16 3.75
N GLY A 344 15.13 31.15 4.15
CA GLY A 344 14.87 32.36 3.35
C GLY A 344 14.13 32.10 2.04
N ARG A 345 13.37 31.00 1.93
CA ARG A 345 12.70 30.56 0.69
C ARG A 345 11.31 31.15 0.51
N VAL A 346 10.76 31.82 1.53
CA VAL A 346 9.40 32.39 1.50
C VAL A 346 9.22 33.42 0.37
N PRO A 347 10.10 34.43 0.17
CA PRO A 347 9.93 35.38 -0.92
C PRO A 347 9.99 34.72 -2.30
N ALA A 348 10.79 33.66 -2.45
CA ALA A 348 10.85 32.88 -3.69
C ALA A 348 9.53 32.14 -3.94
N LEU A 349 8.98 31.46 -2.93
CA LEU A 349 7.68 30.78 -3.00
C LEU A 349 6.57 31.74 -3.43
N LEU A 350 6.48 32.91 -2.81
CA LEU A 350 5.44 33.91 -3.11
C LEU A 350 5.56 34.51 -4.53
N ARG A 351 6.71 34.37 -5.21
CA ARG A 351 6.87 34.79 -6.61
C ARG A 351 6.53 33.68 -7.61
N MET A 352 6.37 32.44 -7.15
CA MET A 352 6.16 31.28 -8.02
C MET A 352 4.67 31.09 -8.31
N ARG A 353 4.28 31.10 -9.58
CA ARG A 353 2.92 30.69 -10.01
C ARG A 353 2.56 29.27 -9.53
N ALA A 354 3.55 28.37 -9.54
CA ALA A 354 3.39 27.01 -9.07
C ALA A 354 2.98 26.92 -7.59
N PHE A 355 3.40 27.87 -6.74
CA PHE A 355 3.00 27.90 -5.34
C PHE A 355 1.50 28.16 -5.20
N TYR A 356 0.98 29.18 -5.89
CA TYR A 356 -0.44 29.50 -5.87
C TYR A 356 -1.28 28.37 -6.47
N SER A 357 -0.85 27.74 -7.56
CA SER A 357 -1.56 26.57 -8.11
C SER A 357 -1.55 25.38 -7.14
N SER A 358 -0.45 25.16 -6.42
CA SER A 358 -0.36 24.13 -5.39
C SER A 358 -1.29 24.40 -4.22
N VAL A 359 -1.32 25.63 -3.71
CA VAL A 359 -2.22 26.04 -2.62
C VAL A 359 -3.68 25.93 -3.06
N ALA A 360 -4.01 26.40 -4.26
CA ALA A 360 -5.36 26.29 -4.81
C ALA A 360 -5.80 24.83 -4.95
N LEU A 361 -4.94 23.94 -5.45
CA LEU A 361 -5.24 22.51 -5.56
C LEU A 361 -5.49 21.89 -4.18
N ILE A 362 -4.60 22.14 -3.21
CA ILE A 362 -4.74 21.62 -1.84
C ILE A 362 -6.06 22.11 -1.23
N ALA A 363 -6.33 23.42 -1.30
CA ALA A 363 -7.56 24.00 -0.76
C ALA A 363 -8.80 23.44 -1.45
N ALA A 364 -8.80 23.33 -2.79
CA ALA A 364 -9.91 22.80 -3.56
C ALA A 364 -10.22 21.35 -3.19
N VAL A 365 -9.21 20.49 -3.01
CA VAL A 365 -9.44 19.10 -2.59
C VAL A 365 -9.85 19.01 -1.13
N CYS A 366 -9.18 19.72 -0.22
CA CYS A 366 -9.48 19.64 1.21
C CYS A 366 -10.89 20.16 1.53
N ILE A 367 -11.23 21.35 1.02
CA ILE A 367 -12.53 21.98 1.24
C ILE A 367 -13.60 21.26 0.41
N GLY A 368 -13.31 21.01 -0.87
CA GLY A 368 -14.24 20.34 -1.77
C GLY A 368 -14.63 18.95 -1.28
N TYR A 369 -13.71 18.19 -0.69
CA TYR A 369 -14.02 16.90 -0.08
C TYR A 369 -15.11 17.03 1.00
N TYR A 370 -14.93 17.91 1.97
CA TYR A 370 -15.92 18.08 3.05
C TYR A 370 -17.26 18.60 2.53
N VAL A 371 -17.24 19.57 1.60
CA VAL A 371 -18.45 20.12 1.00
C VAL A 371 -19.22 19.04 0.24
N LEU A 372 -18.56 18.30 -0.65
CA LEU A 372 -19.20 17.26 -1.45
C LEU A 372 -19.67 16.08 -0.59
N ARG A 373 -18.90 15.72 0.44
CA ARG A 373 -19.24 14.61 1.34
C ARG A 373 -20.44 14.95 2.23
N GLU A 374 -20.56 16.20 2.70
CA GLU A 374 -21.73 16.70 3.43
C GLU A 374 -22.98 16.80 2.53
N GLN A 375 -22.82 17.27 1.29
CA GLN A 375 -23.92 17.32 0.33
C GLN A 375 -24.46 15.92 -0.03
N ALA A 376 -23.57 14.94 -0.13
CA ALA A 376 -23.94 13.57 -0.45
C ALA A 376 -24.60 12.82 0.73
N ASP A 377 -24.35 13.24 1.96
CA ASP A 377 -24.74 12.55 3.19
C ASP A 377 -24.69 13.56 4.37
N PRO A 378 -25.79 14.29 4.59
CA PRO A 378 -25.87 15.32 5.60
C PRO A 378 -25.57 14.79 7.01
N GLY A 379 -24.82 15.57 7.79
CA GLY A 379 -24.37 15.18 9.14
C GLY A 379 -22.94 14.63 9.17
N TYR A 380 -22.35 14.30 8.02
CA TYR A 380 -20.96 13.83 7.94
C TYR A 380 -19.96 14.82 8.56
N PHE A 381 -20.13 16.13 8.34
CA PHE A 381 -19.23 17.15 8.88
C PHE A 381 -19.31 17.22 10.41
N ALA A 382 -20.50 16.99 10.99
CA ALA A 382 -20.65 16.88 12.44
C ALA A 382 -19.90 15.66 12.99
N ALA A 383 -20.04 14.50 12.32
CA ALA A 383 -19.29 13.29 12.67
C ALA A 383 -17.77 13.49 12.53
N ALA A 384 -17.32 14.08 11.42
CA ALA A 384 -15.90 14.36 11.16
C ALA A 384 -15.30 15.32 12.20
N ARG A 385 -16.09 16.27 12.73
CA ARG A 385 -15.66 17.15 13.82
C ARG A 385 -15.56 16.45 15.17
N ALA A 386 -16.52 15.57 15.47
CA ALA A 386 -16.47 14.76 16.68
C ALA A 386 -15.29 13.76 16.66
N ASN A 387 -14.99 13.18 15.50
CA ASN A 387 -13.96 12.15 15.36
C ASN A 387 -12.55 12.71 15.06
N ASP A 388 -12.40 13.53 14.02
CA ASP A 388 -11.08 13.86 13.44
C ASP A 388 -10.68 15.34 13.58
N LEU A 389 -11.64 16.28 13.49
CA LEU A 389 -11.34 17.72 13.57
C LEU A 389 -11.44 18.23 15.00
N GLY A 390 -10.39 18.00 15.79
CA GLY A 390 -10.24 18.54 17.13
C GLY A 390 -10.82 17.65 18.24
N GLY A 391 -11.83 16.82 17.96
CA GLY A 391 -12.42 15.90 18.94
C GLY A 391 -11.38 15.00 19.63
N ARG A 392 -10.82 14.00 18.94
CA ARG A 392 -9.80 13.09 19.52
C ARG A 392 -8.51 13.78 19.99
N TYR A 393 -8.20 14.96 19.43
CA TYR A 393 -7.01 15.71 19.81
C TYR A 393 -7.20 16.41 21.17
N GLY A 394 -8.37 17.01 21.42
CA GLY A 394 -8.68 17.74 22.65
C GLY A 394 -9.34 16.88 23.73
N THR A 395 -10.10 15.84 23.36
CA THR A 395 -10.83 14.97 24.29
C THR A 395 -10.38 13.52 24.20
N VAL A 396 -10.39 12.82 25.34
CA VAL A 396 -10.10 11.38 25.40
C VAL A 396 -11.31 10.61 24.85
N ILE A 397 -11.06 9.68 23.94
CA ILE A 397 -12.07 8.74 23.43
C ILE A 397 -11.59 7.31 23.76
N GLU A 398 -12.53 6.40 24.02
CA GLU A 398 -12.26 4.96 24.20
C GLU A 398 -11.25 4.62 25.32
N HIS A 399 -11.16 5.45 26.36
CA HIS A 399 -10.22 5.26 27.48
C HIS A 399 -8.74 5.17 27.03
N HIS A 400 -8.41 5.83 25.92
CA HIS A 400 -7.07 5.86 25.36
C HIS A 400 -6.27 7.10 25.82
N ASP A 401 -6.26 7.40 27.12
CA ASP A 401 -5.47 8.49 27.68
C ASP A 401 -4.03 8.08 28.03
N GLY A 402 -3.21 9.07 28.35
CA GLY A 402 -1.86 8.85 28.82
C GLY A 402 -1.05 10.13 28.99
N PRO A 403 0.04 10.10 29.77
CA PRO A 403 0.89 11.27 29.99
C PRO A 403 1.65 11.68 28.72
N PHE A 404 2.25 12.86 28.72
CA PHE A 404 3.05 13.35 27.57
C PHE A 404 4.13 12.35 27.13
N TYR A 405 4.79 11.68 28.07
CA TYR A 405 5.84 10.69 27.78
C TYR A 405 5.32 9.28 27.42
N TRP A 406 4.01 9.09 27.19
CA TRP A 406 3.39 7.78 26.94
C TRP A 406 4.04 6.98 25.80
N TYR A 407 4.50 7.67 24.74
CA TYR A 407 5.18 7.02 23.61
C TYR A 407 6.54 6.39 23.99
N LEU A 408 7.19 6.82 25.09
CA LEU A 408 8.38 6.13 25.61
C LEU A 408 8.04 4.69 26.06
N GLY A 409 6.83 4.45 26.54
CA GLY A 409 6.34 3.10 26.85
C GLY A 409 6.13 2.23 25.61
N LYS A 410 6.17 2.80 24.39
CA LYS A 410 5.99 2.09 23.12
C LYS A 410 7.31 1.78 22.41
N LEU A 411 8.45 1.94 23.09
CA LEU A 411 9.77 1.52 22.58
C LEU A 411 9.83 0.06 22.10
N PRO A 412 9.11 -0.93 22.67
CA PRO A 412 9.08 -2.27 22.10
C PRO A 412 8.52 -2.33 20.66
N LEU A 413 7.59 -1.43 20.32
CA LEU A 413 7.03 -1.29 18.97
C LEU A 413 7.89 -0.36 18.09
N PHE A 414 8.52 0.65 18.69
CA PHE A 414 9.35 1.65 18.00
C PHE A 414 10.75 1.73 18.62
N PRO A 415 11.57 0.67 18.52
CA PRO A 415 12.84 0.56 19.25
C PRO A 415 13.88 1.60 18.82
N TRP A 416 13.70 2.17 17.63
CA TRP A 416 14.59 3.15 17.04
C TRP A 416 14.33 4.59 17.48
N MET A 417 13.34 4.84 18.34
CA MET A 417 12.97 6.19 18.76
C MET A 417 14.11 6.92 19.50
N LEU A 418 14.69 6.31 20.53
CA LEU A 418 15.85 6.91 21.23
C LEU A 418 17.13 6.92 20.36
N PRO A 419 17.50 5.82 19.67
CA PRO A 419 18.63 5.84 18.74
C PRO A 419 18.52 6.92 17.66
N ALA A 420 17.32 7.17 17.12
CA ALA A 420 17.10 8.19 16.10
C ALA A 420 17.37 9.61 16.63
N ILE A 421 17.01 9.91 17.88
CA ILE A 421 17.31 11.20 18.52
C ILE A 421 18.84 11.38 18.61
N ALA A 422 19.55 10.37 19.14
CA ALA A 422 21.01 10.39 19.26
C ALA A 422 21.69 10.50 17.89
N CYS A 423 21.23 9.75 16.90
CA CYS A 423 21.73 9.78 15.52
C CYS A 423 21.47 11.13 14.85
N GLY A 424 20.27 11.70 15.02
CA GLY A 424 19.92 13.02 14.51
C GLY A 424 20.80 14.12 15.11
N TRP A 425 21.03 14.08 16.41
CA TRP A 425 21.95 14.99 17.08
C TRP A 425 23.40 14.84 16.59
N ALA A 426 23.87 13.61 16.45
CA ALA A 426 25.21 13.32 15.92
C ALA A 426 25.36 13.81 14.47
N LEU A 427 24.35 13.61 13.62
CA LEU A 427 24.32 14.12 12.24
C LEU A 427 24.28 15.66 12.21
N ALA A 428 23.53 16.30 13.11
CA ALA A 428 23.44 17.75 13.19
C ALA A 428 24.76 18.41 13.62
N ARG A 429 25.54 17.74 14.50
CA ARG A 429 26.84 18.23 15.01
C ARG A 429 28.02 17.83 14.14
N ARG A 430 28.11 16.55 13.77
CA ARG A 430 29.27 15.94 13.10
C ARG A 430 29.05 15.74 11.60
N GLY A 431 27.81 15.85 11.11
CA GLY A 431 27.49 15.77 9.68
C GLY A 431 28.26 16.79 8.85
N ALA A 432 28.37 16.57 7.54
CA ALA A 432 28.95 17.52 6.59
C ALA A 432 28.01 17.76 5.42
N GLY A 433 27.96 19.00 4.91
CA GLY A 433 27.14 19.40 3.77
C GLY A 433 25.69 18.92 3.86
N GLU A 434 25.25 18.22 2.81
CA GLU A 434 23.90 17.67 2.65
C GLU A 434 23.46 16.73 3.76
N GLU A 435 24.39 15.94 4.31
CA GLU A 435 24.08 15.00 5.38
C GLU A 435 23.70 15.74 6.67
N ARG A 436 24.38 16.85 6.96
CA ARG A 436 24.06 17.71 8.11
C ARG A 436 22.71 18.39 7.93
N ALA A 437 22.45 18.95 6.74
CA ALA A 437 21.20 19.63 6.42
C ALA A 437 20.01 18.66 6.50
N THR A 438 20.16 17.47 5.91
CA THR A 438 19.16 16.39 5.97
C THR A 438 18.93 15.95 7.42
N GLY A 439 19.99 15.67 8.17
CA GLY A 439 19.88 15.23 9.57
C GLY A 439 19.15 16.24 10.45
N ARG A 440 19.41 17.54 10.26
CA ARG A 440 18.68 18.63 10.96
C ARG A 440 17.21 18.67 10.57
N PHE A 441 16.89 18.62 9.28
CA PHE A 441 15.52 18.68 8.79
C PHE A 441 14.69 17.47 9.27
N ILE A 442 15.19 16.25 9.04
CA ILE A 442 14.50 15.02 9.44
C ILE A 442 14.42 14.92 10.97
N GLY A 443 15.47 15.32 11.69
CA GLY A 443 15.46 15.37 13.15
C GLY A 443 14.43 16.36 13.70
N LEU A 444 14.32 17.54 13.10
CA LEU A 444 13.30 18.54 13.44
C LEU A 444 11.89 18.01 13.16
N ALA A 445 11.66 17.40 12.00
CA ALA A 445 10.36 16.81 11.65
C ALA A 445 9.97 15.68 12.59
N ALA A 446 10.90 14.78 12.93
CA ALA A 446 10.66 13.69 13.86
C ALA A 446 10.34 14.20 15.28
N LEU A 447 11.11 15.18 15.77
CA LEU A 447 10.86 15.79 17.07
C LEU A 447 9.51 16.51 17.10
N PHE A 448 9.23 17.33 16.09
CA PHE A 448 7.96 18.03 15.95
C PHE A 448 6.77 17.06 16.01
N TYR A 449 6.81 15.99 15.20
CA TYR A 449 5.72 15.03 15.16
C TYR A 449 5.57 14.26 16.47
N LEU A 450 6.68 13.86 17.11
CA LEU A 450 6.65 13.21 18.42
C LEU A 450 5.99 14.13 19.47
N VAL A 451 6.32 15.43 19.48
CA VAL A 451 5.69 16.40 20.39
C VAL A 451 4.20 16.53 20.10
N VAL A 452 3.79 16.62 18.82
CA VAL A 452 2.38 16.75 18.44
C VAL A 452 1.55 15.55 18.91
N ILE A 453 1.99 14.32 18.62
CA ILE A 453 1.26 13.12 19.06
C ILE A 453 1.29 12.95 20.58
N SER A 454 2.38 13.37 21.25
CA SER A 454 2.50 13.33 22.71
C SER A 454 1.55 14.31 23.41
N SER A 455 1.22 15.41 22.72
CA SER A 455 0.31 16.45 23.23
C SER A 455 -1.18 16.13 23.03
N ALA A 456 -1.52 15.15 22.19
CA ALA A 456 -2.91 14.76 21.96
C ALA A 456 -3.53 14.08 23.19
N SER A 457 -4.80 14.34 23.47
CA SER A 457 -5.53 13.69 24.58
C SER A 457 -5.66 12.18 24.36
N THR A 458 -6.13 11.77 23.17
CA THR A 458 -6.21 10.36 22.77
C THR A 458 -4.88 9.85 22.21
N LYS A 459 -4.36 8.75 22.75
CA LYS A 459 -3.06 8.16 22.39
C LYS A 459 -3.18 6.70 21.98
N LEU A 460 -2.80 6.44 20.73
CA LEU A 460 -2.72 5.09 20.17
C LEU A 460 -1.30 4.81 19.68
N ALA A 461 -0.88 3.55 19.74
CA ALA A 461 0.50 3.18 19.42
C ALA A 461 0.83 3.41 17.94
N TRP A 462 -0.13 3.13 17.06
CA TRP A 462 0.03 3.29 15.60
C TRP A 462 0.08 4.75 15.13
N TYR A 463 -0.29 5.73 15.97
CA TYR A 463 -0.05 7.15 15.65
C TYR A 463 1.44 7.47 15.49
N ALA A 464 2.34 6.64 16.02
CA ALA A 464 3.78 6.79 15.81
C ALA A 464 4.28 6.24 14.46
N ALA A 465 3.42 5.63 13.62
CA ALA A 465 3.83 5.05 12.33
C ALA A 465 4.56 6.05 11.41
N PRO A 466 4.14 7.32 11.26
CA PRO A 466 4.87 8.31 10.47
C PRO A 466 6.27 8.68 11.01
N LEU A 467 6.60 8.35 12.27
CA LEU A 467 7.97 8.47 12.78
C LEU A 467 8.91 7.42 12.19
N ALA A 468 8.40 6.23 11.85
CA ALA A 468 9.22 5.09 11.43
C ALA A 468 10.17 5.42 10.26
N PRO A 469 9.72 6.02 9.14
CA PRO A 469 10.63 6.41 8.05
C PRO A 469 11.62 7.50 8.44
N LEU A 470 11.25 8.43 9.33
CA LEU A 470 12.15 9.49 9.80
C LEU A 470 13.26 8.92 10.68
N MET A 471 12.89 8.05 11.63
CA MET A 471 13.84 7.31 12.47
C MET A 471 14.77 6.44 11.62
N ALA A 472 14.21 5.73 10.64
CA ALA A 472 14.95 4.91 9.70
C ALA A 472 16.01 5.72 8.91
N LEU A 473 15.65 6.91 8.40
CA LEU A 473 16.61 7.78 7.72
C LEU A 473 17.74 8.24 8.66
N LEU A 474 17.41 8.71 9.86
CA LEU A 474 18.42 9.20 10.81
C LEU A 474 19.40 8.10 11.22
N VAL A 475 18.88 6.92 11.60
CA VAL A 475 19.70 5.78 12.02
C VAL A 475 20.50 5.23 10.83
N GLY A 476 19.86 5.05 9.67
CA GLY A 476 20.52 4.53 8.47
C GLY A 476 21.66 5.44 7.96
N MET A 477 21.46 6.76 7.98
CA MET A 477 22.51 7.72 7.65
C MET A 477 23.66 7.68 8.66
N ALA A 478 23.37 7.65 9.96
CA ALA A 478 24.39 7.60 11.00
C ALA A 478 25.22 6.32 10.94
N PHE A 479 24.57 5.16 10.72
CA PHE A 479 25.24 3.87 10.59
C PHE A 479 26.22 3.83 9.40
N ALA A 480 25.85 4.47 8.30
CA ALA A 480 26.70 4.55 7.12
C ALA A 480 27.97 5.40 7.31
N ARG A 481 28.11 6.14 8.41
CA ARG A 481 29.33 6.91 8.76
C ARG A 481 30.43 6.05 9.38
N THR A 482 30.15 4.80 9.72
CA THR A 482 31.17 3.87 10.25
C THR A 482 32.30 3.69 9.23
N ARG A 483 33.56 3.69 9.70
CA ARG A 483 34.77 3.52 8.85
C ARG A 483 35.01 2.05 8.47
N ALA A 484 33.96 1.27 8.25
CA ALA A 484 34.05 -0.14 7.91
C ALA A 484 34.43 -0.33 6.42
N THR A 485 35.19 -1.39 6.14
CA THR A 485 35.53 -1.75 4.76
C THR A 485 34.29 -2.19 3.98
N PRO A 486 34.26 -2.07 2.64
CA PRO A 486 33.11 -2.51 1.84
C PRO A 486 32.74 -3.99 2.03
N ARG A 487 33.73 -4.86 2.33
CA ARG A 487 33.50 -6.27 2.67
C ARG A 487 32.84 -6.43 4.03
N ALA A 488 33.29 -5.69 5.05
CA ALA A 488 32.67 -5.70 6.37
C ALA A 488 31.23 -5.16 6.34
N LEU A 489 30.96 -4.10 5.57
CA LEU A 489 29.60 -3.59 5.35
C LEU A 489 28.71 -4.61 4.61
N ALA A 490 29.27 -5.34 3.64
CA ALA A 490 28.56 -6.41 2.94
C ALA A 490 28.17 -7.56 3.89
N ALA A 491 29.14 -8.06 4.67
CA ALA A 491 28.91 -9.14 5.62
C ALA A 491 27.94 -8.72 6.74
N GLY A 492 28.18 -7.57 7.38
CA GLY A 492 27.30 -7.03 8.42
C GLY A 492 25.89 -6.73 7.91
N GLY A 493 25.77 -6.20 6.68
CA GLY A 493 24.48 -5.97 6.04
C GLY A 493 23.70 -7.25 5.76
N ALA A 494 24.38 -8.34 5.36
CA ALA A 494 23.75 -9.64 5.16
C ALA A 494 23.28 -10.27 6.48
N ILE A 495 24.09 -10.18 7.55
CA ILE A 495 23.72 -10.65 8.89
C ILE A 495 22.51 -9.85 9.41
N ALA A 496 22.57 -8.52 9.34
CA ALA A 496 21.47 -7.66 9.76
C ALA A 496 20.18 -7.98 9.01
N LEU A 497 20.26 -8.19 7.68
CA LEU A 497 19.13 -8.62 6.88
C LEU A 497 18.55 -9.95 7.36
N ALA A 498 19.39 -10.97 7.58
CA ALA A 498 18.95 -12.27 8.08
C ALA A 498 18.25 -12.14 9.45
N CYS A 499 18.80 -11.35 10.36
CA CYS A 499 18.19 -11.08 11.67
C CYS A 499 16.85 -10.37 11.55
N VAL A 500 16.73 -9.37 10.67
CA VAL A 500 15.46 -8.64 10.46
C VAL A 500 14.40 -9.55 9.86
N VAL A 501 14.76 -10.41 8.91
CA VAL A 501 13.84 -11.41 8.34
C VAL A 501 13.39 -12.39 9.42
N ALA A 502 14.33 -12.97 10.20
CA ALA A 502 14.01 -13.91 11.27
C ALA A 502 13.12 -13.29 12.36
N LEU A 503 13.43 -12.06 12.79
CA LEU A 503 12.61 -11.30 13.73
C LEU A 503 11.18 -11.14 13.21
N ASN A 504 11.02 -10.72 11.96
CA ASN A 504 9.70 -10.49 11.39
C ASN A 504 8.92 -11.78 11.18
N ILE A 505 9.56 -12.89 10.81
CA ILE A 505 8.91 -14.21 10.80
C ILE A 505 8.34 -14.51 12.19
N GLY A 506 9.15 -14.38 13.25
CA GLY A 506 8.68 -14.60 14.61
C GLY A 506 7.55 -13.66 15.05
N LEU A 507 7.58 -12.39 14.62
CA LEU A 507 6.51 -11.43 14.88
C LEU A 507 5.21 -11.79 14.14
N VAL A 508 5.31 -12.21 12.88
CA VAL A 508 4.17 -12.63 12.07
C VAL A 508 3.54 -13.89 12.67
N GLU A 509 4.33 -14.89 13.04
CA GLU A 509 3.82 -16.12 13.66
C GLU A 509 3.07 -15.81 14.98
N ARG A 510 3.64 -14.94 15.82
CA ARG A 510 2.95 -14.49 17.06
C ARG A 510 1.68 -13.71 16.76
N ALA A 511 1.68 -12.84 15.76
CA ALA A 511 0.52 -12.06 15.38
C ALA A 511 -0.62 -12.95 14.84
N VAL A 512 -0.29 -13.93 13.99
CA VAL A 512 -1.24 -14.92 13.49
C VAL A 512 -1.83 -15.72 14.65
N ALA A 513 -0.98 -16.28 15.52
CA ALA A 513 -1.44 -17.05 16.68
C ALA A 513 -2.32 -16.23 17.64
N LYS A 514 -1.98 -14.96 17.86
CA LYS A 514 -2.81 -14.05 18.68
C LYS A 514 -4.16 -13.78 18.02
N THR A 515 -4.19 -13.58 16.71
CA THR A 515 -5.43 -13.24 15.98
C THR A 515 -6.35 -14.46 15.90
N ASP A 516 -5.81 -15.65 15.66
CA ASP A 516 -6.58 -16.90 15.66
C ASP A 516 -7.25 -17.16 17.02
N GLY A 517 -6.63 -16.73 18.12
CA GLY A 517 -7.24 -16.79 19.46
C GLY A 517 -8.19 -15.66 19.81
N ALA A 518 -8.24 -14.58 19.01
CA ALA A 518 -9.01 -13.37 19.32
C ALA A 518 -10.23 -13.16 18.41
N ILE A 519 -10.24 -13.72 17.19
CA ILE A 519 -11.39 -13.63 16.30
C ILE A 519 -12.51 -14.59 16.73
N ASP A 520 -13.76 -14.24 16.43
CA ASP A 520 -14.89 -15.13 16.66
C ASP A 520 -14.78 -16.43 15.85
N GLY A 521 -15.37 -17.51 16.39
CA GLY A 521 -15.36 -18.79 15.69
C GLY A 521 -16.26 -18.81 14.45
N TYR A 522 -17.18 -17.85 14.32
CA TYR A 522 -18.03 -17.68 13.13
C TYR A 522 -17.18 -17.36 11.90
N SER A 523 -16.36 -16.31 11.99
CA SER A 523 -15.42 -15.85 10.98
C SER A 523 -14.43 -16.95 10.61
N LEU A 524 -13.92 -17.70 11.59
CA LEU A 524 -13.03 -18.83 11.33
C LEU A 524 -13.71 -19.96 10.55
N MET A 525 -14.97 -20.29 10.85
CA MET A 525 -15.71 -21.30 10.08
C MET A 525 -15.97 -20.84 8.65
N LEU A 526 -16.32 -19.57 8.44
CA LEU A 526 -16.58 -19.01 7.12
C LEU A 526 -15.29 -18.91 6.28
N ARG A 527 -14.19 -18.47 6.89
CA ARG A 527 -12.89 -18.27 6.25
C ARG A 527 -12.27 -19.57 5.75
N ASP A 528 -12.25 -20.61 6.59
CA ASP A 528 -11.53 -21.84 6.28
C ASP A 528 -12.32 -22.79 5.37
N GLY A 529 -13.45 -22.33 4.81
CA GLY A 529 -14.27 -23.10 3.89
C GLY A 529 -14.96 -24.30 4.55
N ALA A 530 -15.13 -24.27 5.88
CA ALA A 530 -15.91 -25.30 6.60
C ALA A 530 -17.38 -25.32 6.16
N VAL A 531 -17.84 -24.26 5.51
CA VAL A 531 -19.13 -24.15 4.86
C VAL A 531 -18.97 -24.45 3.36
N ALA A 532 -19.31 -25.66 2.96
CA ALA A 532 -19.27 -26.06 1.55
C ALA A 532 -20.44 -25.42 0.76
N PRO A 533 -20.25 -25.07 -0.53
CA PRO A 533 -21.33 -24.51 -1.36
C PRO A 533 -22.59 -25.37 -1.44
N ALA A 534 -22.45 -26.70 -1.35
CA ALA A 534 -23.56 -27.64 -1.34
C ALA A 534 -24.45 -27.54 -0.08
N ASP A 535 -23.92 -26.99 1.01
CA ASP A 535 -24.61 -26.80 2.30
C ASP A 535 -25.14 -25.37 2.48
N LEU A 536 -25.17 -24.55 1.42
CA LEU A 536 -25.66 -23.16 1.44
C LEU A 536 -27.13 -23.03 1.01
N ARG A 537 -27.98 -24.04 1.29
CA ARG A 537 -29.44 -23.87 1.18
C ARG A 537 -29.91 -22.85 2.23
N ARG A 538 -29.87 -21.55 1.88
CA ARG A 538 -30.08 -20.39 2.76
C ARG A 538 -29.43 -20.58 4.15
N LEU A 539 -28.15 -20.22 4.25
CA LEU A 539 -27.41 -20.27 5.52
C LEU A 539 -27.84 -19.12 6.42
N VAL A 540 -28.25 -19.45 7.64
CA VAL A 540 -28.52 -18.47 8.70
C VAL A 540 -27.42 -18.51 9.76
N ILE A 541 -26.76 -17.38 9.97
CA ILE A 541 -25.75 -17.20 11.00
C ILE A 541 -26.41 -16.50 12.17
N VAL A 542 -26.53 -17.20 13.29
CA VAL A 542 -27.07 -16.63 14.53
C VAL A 542 -25.88 -16.09 15.32
N HIS A 543 -25.68 -14.78 15.31
CA HIS A 543 -24.56 -14.14 16.02
C HIS A 543 -25.09 -13.38 17.24
N PRO A 544 -24.38 -13.33 18.37
CA PRO A 544 -24.76 -12.52 19.53
C PRO A 544 -24.40 -11.02 19.41
N GLY A 545 -23.76 -10.63 18.32
CA GLY A 545 -23.04 -9.35 18.18
C GLY A 545 -21.72 -9.33 18.95
N TYR A 546 -20.81 -8.43 18.59
CA TYR A 546 -19.68 -8.07 19.43
C TYR A 546 -20.13 -7.11 20.52
N PRO A 547 -19.61 -7.22 21.76
CA PRO A 547 -19.85 -6.21 22.79
C PRO A 547 -19.36 -4.87 22.26
N ASN A 548 -20.22 -3.85 22.24
CA ASN A 548 -19.79 -2.50 21.94
C ASN A 548 -20.38 -1.50 22.93
N GLY A 549 -19.59 -0.49 23.28
CA GLY A 549 -20.02 0.65 24.09
C GLY A 549 -20.49 1.84 23.24
N HIS A 550 -20.73 1.62 21.94
CA HIS A 550 -20.79 2.69 20.93
C HIS A 550 -22.15 2.81 20.24
N GLY A 551 -23.18 2.15 20.76
CA GLY A 551 -24.57 2.36 20.32
C GLY A 551 -25.00 1.60 19.06
N ASP A 552 -24.14 0.72 18.52
CA ASP A 552 -24.57 -0.27 17.51
C ASP A 552 -25.17 -1.48 18.26
N PRO A 553 -26.48 -1.74 18.19
CA PRO A 553 -27.07 -2.86 18.92
C PRO A 553 -26.55 -4.23 18.44
N PHE A 554 -25.86 -4.30 17.30
CA PHE A 554 -25.42 -5.54 16.67
C PHE A 554 -24.21 -5.38 15.72
N TYR A 555 -23.02 -5.13 16.28
CA TYR A 555 -21.77 -5.07 15.49
C TYR A 555 -21.24 -6.48 15.17
N VAL A 556 -20.94 -6.78 13.89
CA VAL A 556 -20.44 -8.09 13.44
C VAL A 556 -19.41 -8.01 12.30
N ALA A 557 -18.64 -6.91 12.22
CA ALA A 557 -17.83 -6.58 11.03
C ALA A 557 -16.92 -7.69 10.47
N PRO A 558 -16.15 -8.45 11.27
CA PRO A 558 -15.33 -9.54 10.73
C PRO A 558 -16.18 -10.60 10.03
N THR A 559 -17.23 -11.10 10.70
CA THR A 559 -18.18 -12.05 10.14
C THR A 559 -18.88 -11.48 8.90
N LEU A 560 -19.28 -10.19 8.94
CA LEU A 560 -19.93 -9.51 7.82
C LEU A 560 -19.06 -9.48 6.56
N PHE A 561 -17.75 -9.30 6.69
CA PHE A 561 -16.85 -9.31 5.54
C PHE A 561 -16.88 -10.66 4.80
N TYR A 562 -16.74 -11.76 5.54
CA TYR A 562 -16.78 -13.11 4.97
C TYR A 562 -18.17 -13.45 4.40
N VAL A 563 -19.24 -13.03 5.07
CA VAL A 563 -20.61 -13.18 4.57
C VAL A 563 -20.83 -12.40 3.29
N THR A 564 -20.36 -11.16 3.23
CA THR A 564 -20.50 -10.32 2.04
C THR A 564 -19.70 -10.89 0.87
N ALA A 565 -18.54 -11.49 1.13
CA ALA A 565 -17.79 -12.25 0.14
C ALA A 565 -18.57 -13.48 -0.37
N LEU A 566 -19.22 -14.24 0.51
CA LEU A 566 -20.07 -15.37 0.13
C LEU A 566 -21.29 -14.93 -0.68
N ARG A 567 -21.95 -13.82 -0.29
CA ARG A 567 -23.06 -13.22 -1.04
C ARG A 567 -22.62 -12.78 -2.43
N ALA A 568 -21.44 -12.20 -2.56
CA ALA A 568 -20.85 -11.81 -3.86
C ALA A 568 -20.66 -13.01 -4.80
N ALA A 569 -20.40 -14.20 -4.23
CA ALA A 569 -20.29 -15.45 -4.97
C ALA A 569 -21.65 -16.13 -5.26
N GLY A 570 -22.77 -15.46 -5.01
CA GLY A 570 -24.13 -15.93 -5.31
C GLY A 570 -24.79 -16.76 -4.21
N ASN A 571 -24.23 -16.78 -2.99
CA ASN A 571 -24.78 -17.57 -1.89
C ASN A 571 -25.82 -16.79 -1.07
N ASP A 572 -26.93 -17.44 -0.70
CA ASP A 572 -27.95 -16.88 0.19
C ASP A 572 -27.52 -17.07 1.65
N VAL A 573 -26.89 -16.04 2.21
CA VAL A 573 -26.37 -16.04 3.60
C VAL A 573 -26.95 -14.86 4.36
N VAL A 574 -27.56 -15.12 5.52
CA VAL A 574 -28.18 -14.11 6.38
C VAL A 574 -27.54 -14.17 7.76
N ILE A 575 -27.11 -13.02 8.28
CA ILE A 575 -26.73 -12.86 9.68
C ILE A 575 -27.95 -12.33 10.42
N GLN A 576 -28.27 -12.90 11.58
CA GLN A 576 -29.34 -12.40 12.44
C GLN A 576 -28.90 -12.38 13.90
N PRO A 577 -29.44 -11.45 14.71
CA PRO A 577 -29.14 -11.40 16.13
C PRO A 577 -29.69 -12.63 16.84
N ALA A 578 -29.03 -13.01 17.93
CA ALA A 578 -29.46 -14.12 18.79
C ALA A 578 -30.91 -14.01 19.27
N SER A 579 -31.51 -12.82 19.31
CA SER A 579 -32.90 -12.59 19.69
C SER A 579 -33.92 -12.99 18.61
N ALA A 580 -33.55 -13.02 17.34
CA ALA A 580 -34.45 -13.28 16.21
C ALA A 580 -34.81 -14.77 16.08
N ARG A 581 -36.05 -15.06 15.64
CA ARG A 581 -36.51 -16.43 15.34
C ARG A 581 -35.87 -16.96 14.05
N ILE A 582 -35.73 -18.29 13.93
CA ILE A 582 -35.18 -18.91 12.72
C ILE A 582 -36.22 -18.94 11.61
N GLY A 583 -36.04 -18.11 10.57
CA GLY A 583 -36.98 -17.99 9.45
C GLY A 583 -37.26 -19.31 8.71
N ALA A 584 -38.49 -19.47 8.20
CA ALA A 584 -39.02 -20.73 7.62
C ALA A 584 -38.21 -21.30 6.44
N GLY A 585 -37.50 -20.43 5.70
CA GLY A 585 -36.68 -20.82 4.54
C GLY A 585 -35.24 -21.23 4.86
N ALA A 586 -34.80 -21.15 6.11
CA ALA A 586 -33.43 -21.56 6.50
C ALA A 586 -33.25 -23.07 6.33
N GLY A 587 -32.21 -23.50 5.60
CA GLY A 587 -31.85 -24.91 5.43
C GLY A 587 -30.61 -25.32 6.23
N THR A 588 -29.68 -24.39 6.44
CA THR A 588 -28.51 -24.57 7.29
C THR A 588 -28.32 -23.41 8.26
N LEU A 589 -27.65 -23.69 9.37
CA LEU A 589 -27.47 -22.77 10.47
C LEU A 589 -26.05 -22.84 11.01
N LEU A 590 -25.43 -21.67 11.22
CA LEU A 590 -24.16 -21.51 11.91
C LEU A 590 -24.41 -20.83 13.25
N ALA A 591 -24.02 -21.49 14.33
CA ALA A 591 -24.09 -20.96 15.69
C ALA A 591 -22.86 -21.38 16.50
N CYS A 592 -22.43 -20.50 17.41
CA CYS A 592 -21.35 -20.77 18.34
C CYS A 592 -21.80 -20.58 19.78
N GLY A 593 -21.33 -21.47 20.66
CA GLY A 593 -21.58 -21.42 22.10
C GLY A 593 -22.83 -22.20 22.52
N ALA A 594 -22.71 -22.88 23.66
CA ALA A 594 -23.76 -23.77 24.18
C ALA A 594 -25.11 -23.07 24.48
N PRO A 595 -25.15 -21.87 25.12
CA PRO A 595 -26.43 -21.22 25.43
C PRO A 595 -27.24 -20.86 24.17
N LEU A 596 -26.55 -20.39 23.13
CA LEU A 596 -27.18 -20.03 21.87
C LEU A 596 -27.67 -21.28 21.14
N LEU A 597 -26.88 -22.35 21.14
CA LEU A 597 -27.25 -23.60 20.51
C LEU A 597 -28.49 -24.23 21.18
N GLU A 598 -28.59 -24.20 22.50
CA GLU A 598 -29.77 -24.69 23.23
C GLU A 598 -31.03 -23.87 22.88
N LYS A 599 -30.91 -22.54 22.77
CA LYS A 599 -32.02 -21.71 22.27
C LYS A 599 -32.47 -22.16 20.88
N VAL A 600 -31.53 -22.32 19.94
CA VAL A 600 -31.84 -22.70 18.55
C VAL A 600 -32.47 -24.10 18.49
N LYS A 601 -31.98 -25.07 19.27
CA LYS A 601 -32.57 -26.42 19.38
C LYS A 601 -34.00 -26.41 19.92
N GLY A 602 -34.39 -25.35 20.64
CA GLY A 602 -35.77 -25.11 21.05
C GLY A 602 -36.71 -24.84 19.87
N GLU A 603 -36.21 -24.21 18.80
CA GLU A 603 -37.00 -23.83 17.61
C GLU A 603 -36.92 -24.87 16.47
N VAL A 604 -35.77 -25.53 16.30
CA VAL A 604 -35.50 -26.44 15.18
C VAL A 604 -34.72 -27.68 15.60
N ALA A 605 -34.95 -28.80 14.90
CA ALA A 605 -34.11 -29.99 15.00
C ALA A 605 -32.88 -29.82 14.08
N LEU A 606 -31.71 -30.15 14.62
CA LEU A 606 -30.42 -29.89 14.01
C LEU A 606 -29.63 -31.18 13.84
N GLU A 607 -29.04 -31.35 12.66
CA GLU A 607 -28.02 -32.36 12.37
C GLU A 607 -26.68 -31.66 12.17
N ALA A 608 -25.61 -32.09 12.85
CA ALA A 608 -24.31 -31.44 12.71
C ALA A 608 -23.66 -31.82 11.38
N VAL A 609 -23.29 -30.81 10.58
CA VAL A 609 -22.56 -30.96 9.32
C VAL A 609 -21.06 -30.83 9.56
N ALA A 610 -20.66 -29.80 10.30
CA ALA A 610 -19.27 -29.54 10.67
C ALA A 610 -19.21 -28.89 12.05
N ARG A 611 -18.10 -29.08 12.77
CA ARG A 611 -17.84 -28.43 14.06
C ARG A 611 -16.40 -27.97 14.18
N ARG A 612 -16.20 -26.85 14.86
CA ARG A 612 -14.88 -26.32 15.22
C ARG A 612 -14.96 -25.58 16.55
N GLY A 613 -14.30 -26.10 17.57
CA GLY A 613 -14.43 -25.57 18.93
C GLY A 613 -15.89 -25.55 19.37
N GLU A 614 -16.37 -24.40 19.85
CA GLU A 614 -17.76 -24.19 20.27
C GLU A 614 -18.72 -23.86 19.11
N CYS A 615 -18.21 -23.76 17.88
CA CYS A 615 -19.01 -23.45 16.70
C CYS A 615 -19.42 -24.72 15.95
N GLY A 616 -20.64 -24.72 15.43
CA GLY A 616 -21.13 -25.77 14.55
C GLY A 616 -21.93 -25.23 13.39
N LEU A 617 -21.73 -25.87 12.24
CA LEU A 617 -22.62 -25.79 11.09
C LEU A 617 -23.62 -26.94 11.19
N TYR A 618 -24.89 -26.62 11.13
CA TYR A 618 -25.99 -27.55 11.32
C TYR A 618 -26.96 -27.52 10.14
N ARG A 619 -27.46 -28.68 9.73
CA ARG A 619 -28.58 -28.80 8.80
C ARG A 619 -29.88 -28.86 9.60
N ILE A 620 -30.87 -28.09 9.16
CA ILE A 620 -32.20 -28.08 9.80
C ILE A 620 -32.99 -29.26 9.25
N THR A 621 -33.32 -30.24 10.11
CA THR A 621 -34.02 -31.48 9.72
C THR A 621 -35.51 -31.42 9.98
N ALA A 622 -35.95 -30.67 11.00
CA ALA A 622 -37.35 -30.45 11.30
C ALA A 622 -37.53 -29.11 12.03
N ARG A 623 -38.73 -28.53 11.95
CA ARG A 623 -39.10 -27.33 12.70
C ARG A 623 -40.06 -27.72 13.82
N ARG A 624 -39.78 -27.27 15.04
CA ARG A 624 -40.68 -27.49 16.17
C ARG A 624 -41.80 -26.45 16.05
N ARG A 625 -43.07 -26.90 16.04
CA ARG A 625 -44.21 -25.97 16.09
C ARG A 625 -44.12 -25.19 17.39
N ALA A 626 -44.24 -23.87 17.34
CA ALA A 626 -44.38 -23.06 18.53
C ALA A 626 -45.62 -23.57 19.29
N ASN A 627 -45.46 -23.92 20.57
CA ASN A 627 -46.62 -23.94 21.46
C ASN A 627 -47.12 -22.48 21.47
N SER A 628 -48.33 -22.30 20.94
CA SER A 628 -49.08 -21.05 20.87
C SER A 628 -49.13 -20.31 22.19
#